data_AF-A0A5P9PFB7-F1
#
_entry.id   AF-A0A5P9PFB7-F1
#
_cell.length_a   1.000
_cell.length_b   1.000
_cell.length_c   1.000
_cell.angle_alpha   90.00
_cell.angle_beta   90.00
_cell.angle_gamma   90.00
#
_symmetry.space_group_name_H-M   'P 1'
#
loop_
_entity.id
_entity.type
_entity.pdbx_description
1 polymer ?
#
loop_
_entity_poly.entity_id
_entity_poly.type
_entity_poly.pdbx_seq_one_letter_code
_entity_poly.pdbx_strand_id
1 'polypeptide(L)'
;MADRVITEQNWADVQVIWDYHQLGHQLRPVSAAIALGSFDLGVATHAASLFKDGYFPVLVFTGATSATTIDRFPRGEAVEFREHALALGVPDEAILVEPRAVNTGQNIEFSRAMLEERGVDLSSVMLISMPYMQRRAFATCRKQWPDVDVVCASEPVTLADYIAGIGDPHKTIDELVGDLQRIWRHAAVGFTIEFEVPSPVMAAYDRLVDAGFVSKLLS
;
A
#
# COMPACT_ATOMS: atom_id res chain seq x y z
N MET A 1 -26.50 10.24 3.17
CA MET A 1 -25.88 10.56 4.47
C MET A 1 -25.46 12.02 4.37
N ALA A 2 -25.75 12.86 5.37
CA ALA A 2 -25.28 14.24 5.32
C ALA A 2 -23.75 14.23 5.20
N ASP A 3 -23.19 15.05 4.29
CA ASP A 3 -21.74 15.27 4.24
C ASP A 3 -21.30 15.73 5.62
N ARG A 4 -20.60 14.87 6.36
CA ARG A 4 -20.10 15.27 7.68
C ARG A 4 -18.96 16.24 7.43
N VAL A 5 -18.97 17.38 8.09
CA VAL A 5 -17.89 18.36 7.92
C VAL A 5 -16.61 17.78 8.51
N ILE A 6 -15.54 17.73 7.72
CA ILE A 6 -14.20 17.37 8.22
C ILE A 6 -13.63 18.62 8.90
N THR A 7 -13.43 18.53 10.22
CA THR A 7 -12.94 19.65 11.03
C THR A 7 -11.42 19.80 10.92
N GLU A 8 -10.90 20.96 11.33
CA GLU A 8 -9.44 21.19 11.43
C GLU A 8 -8.76 20.16 12.34
N GLN A 9 -9.40 19.79 13.46
CA GLN A 9 -8.90 18.75 14.34
C GLN A 9 -8.84 17.38 13.65
N ASN A 10 -9.84 17.04 12.82
CA ASN A 10 -9.78 15.80 12.04
C ASN A 10 -8.61 15.82 11.07
N TRP A 11 -8.34 16.94 10.41
CA TRP A 11 -7.18 17.05 9.52
C TRP A 11 -5.86 16.89 10.26
N ALA A 12 -5.72 17.49 11.44
CA ALA A 12 -4.54 17.31 12.28
C ALA A 12 -4.36 15.83 12.70
N ASP A 13 -5.45 15.14 13.05
CA ASP A 13 -5.42 13.72 13.43
C ASP A 13 -5.04 12.81 12.25
N VAL A 14 -5.55 13.10 11.05
CA VAL A 14 -5.20 12.37 9.83
C VAL A 14 -3.72 12.56 9.50
N GLN A 15 -3.17 13.76 9.68
CA GLN A 15 -1.74 14.03 9.48
C GLN A 15 -0.86 13.20 10.43
N VAL A 16 -1.23 13.11 11.71
CA VAL A 16 -0.49 12.28 12.69
C VAL A 16 -0.44 10.82 12.27
N ILE A 17 -1.57 10.27 11.80
CA ILE A 17 -1.63 8.88 11.34
C ILE A 17 -0.88 8.70 10.02
N TRP A 18 -1.04 9.63 9.07
CA TRP A 18 -0.31 9.63 7.80
C TRP A 18 1.20 9.53 8.02
N ASP A 19 1.74 10.41 8.87
CA ASP A 19 3.17 10.44 9.19
C ASP A 19 3.63 9.14 9.88
N TYR A 20 2.80 8.57 10.75
CA TYR A 20 3.10 7.28 11.37
C TYR A 20 3.24 6.15 10.35
N HIS A 21 2.44 6.14 9.28
CA HIS A 21 2.54 5.08 8.26
C HIS A 21 3.81 5.15 7.40
N GLN A 22 4.42 6.33 7.28
CA GLN A 22 5.65 6.51 6.51
C GLN A 22 6.84 5.87 7.25
N LEU A 23 7.52 4.92 6.59
CA LEU A 23 8.69 4.28 7.17
C LEU A 23 9.99 5.04 6.89
N GLY A 24 10.00 5.90 5.87
CA GLY A 24 11.16 6.72 5.52
C GLY A 24 12.38 5.89 5.10
N HIS A 25 12.18 4.69 4.55
CA HIS A 25 13.28 3.87 4.05
C HIS A 25 14.02 4.60 2.94
N GLN A 26 15.36 4.57 3.00
CA GLN A 26 16.19 5.09 1.92
C GLN A 26 16.10 4.16 0.71
N LEU A 27 15.78 4.74 -0.45
CA LEU A 27 15.73 3.99 -1.70
C LEU A 27 17.15 3.53 -2.10
N ARG A 28 17.23 2.29 -2.56
CA ARG A 28 18.45 1.68 -3.09
C ARG A 28 18.06 0.59 -4.10
N PRO A 29 18.96 0.18 -5.01
CA PRO A 29 18.70 -0.96 -5.88
C PRO A 29 18.35 -2.23 -5.09
N VAL A 30 17.40 -3.01 -5.60
CA VAL A 30 16.92 -4.28 -5.03
C VAL A 30 16.77 -5.35 -6.12
N SER A 31 16.61 -6.63 -5.73
CA SER A 31 16.44 -7.74 -6.68
C SER A 31 15.13 -7.66 -7.48
N ALA A 32 14.05 -7.18 -6.86
CA ALA A 32 12.73 -7.08 -7.47
C ALA A 32 11.84 -6.05 -6.74
N ALA A 33 10.80 -5.56 -7.42
CA ALA A 33 9.74 -4.78 -6.79
C ALA A 33 8.39 -5.51 -6.82
N ILE A 34 7.55 -5.20 -5.83
CA ILE A 34 6.17 -5.67 -5.72
C ILE A 34 5.31 -4.42 -5.51
N ALA A 35 4.48 -4.10 -6.50
CA ALA A 35 3.49 -3.03 -6.43
C ALA A 35 2.15 -3.61 -5.98
N LEU A 36 1.74 -3.24 -4.77
CA LEU A 36 0.55 -3.78 -4.11
C LEU A 36 -0.71 -3.15 -4.70
N GLY A 37 -1.64 -4.00 -5.11
CA GLY A 37 -2.96 -3.64 -5.61
C GLY A 37 -3.71 -2.76 -4.63
N SER A 38 -4.32 -1.73 -5.20
CA SER A 38 -5.19 -0.78 -4.49
C SER A 38 -6.05 -0.05 -5.51
N PHE A 39 -6.88 0.89 -5.05
CA PHE A 39 -7.64 1.78 -5.94
C PHE A 39 -6.80 2.91 -6.57
N ASP A 40 -5.53 3.04 -6.18
CA ASP A 40 -4.67 4.19 -6.47
C ASP A 40 -3.65 3.88 -7.59
N LEU A 41 -3.85 4.47 -8.77
CA LEU A 41 -2.91 4.38 -9.89
C LEU A 41 -1.56 5.07 -9.61
N GLY A 42 -1.47 5.91 -8.57
CA GLY A 42 -0.21 6.49 -8.10
C GLY A 42 0.83 5.43 -7.76
N VAL A 43 0.40 4.27 -7.28
CA VAL A 43 1.28 3.11 -7.04
C VAL A 43 1.97 2.65 -8.33
N ALA A 44 1.21 2.46 -9.41
CA ALA A 44 1.77 2.06 -10.70
C ALA A 44 2.61 3.16 -11.35
N THR A 45 2.18 4.43 -11.22
CA THR A 45 2.95 5.59 -11.70
C THR A 45 4.32 5.66 -11.02
N HIS A 46 4.34 5.53 -9.69
CA HIS A 46 5.58 5.59 -8.92
C HIS A 46 6.48 4.38 -9.22
N ALA A 47 5.91 3.18 -9.34
CA ALA A 47 6.66 1.99 -9.74
C ALA A 47 7.31 2.13 -11.12
N ALA A 48 6.62 2.71 -12.10
CA ALA A 48 7.18 2.99 -13.41
C ALA A 48 8.34 4.01 -13.35
N SER A 49 8.24 5.03 -12.50
CA SER A 49 9.35 5.98 -12.27
C SER A 49 10.57 5.29 -11.68
N LEU A 50 10.38 4.50 -10.61
CA LEU A 50 11.46 3.79 -9.94
C LEU A 50 12.14 2.76 -10.85
N PHE A 51 11.38 2.11 -11.74
CA PHE A 51 11.93 1.21 -12.75
C PHE A 51 12.87 1.97 -13.71
N LYS A 52 12.43 3.12 -14.24
CA LYS A 52 13.24 3.95 -15.14
C LYS A 52 14.52 4.47 -14.50
N ASP A 53 14.46 4.75 -13.21
CA ASP A 53 15.61 5.17 -12.41
C ASP A 53 16.56 3.99 -12.06
N GLY A 54 16.21 2.76 -12.45
CA GLY A 54 17.07 1.58 -12.32
C GLY A 54 17.09 0.94 -10.93
N TYR A 55 16.06 1.17 -10.10
CA TYR A 55 16.00 0.61 -8.74
C TYR A 55 15.76 -0.91 -8.70
N PHE A 56 15.19 -1.50 -9.74
CA PHE A 56 14.94 -2.93 -9.81
C PHE A 56 14.81 -3.39 -11.26
N PRO A 57 15.20 -4.64 -11.59
CA PRO A 57 15.12 -5.17 -12.94
C PRO A 57 13.76 -5.82 -13.28
N VAL A 58 12.96 -6.18 -12.26
CA VAL A 58 11.67 -6.87 -12.43
C VAL A 58 10.65 -6.34 -11.43
N LEU A 59 9.41 -6.21 -11.87
CA LEU A 59 8.29 -5.65 -11.11
C LEU A 59 7.09 -6.61 -11.16
N VAL A 60 6.55 -6.97 -10.00
CA VAL A 60 5.28 -7.67 -9.90
C VAL A 60 4.18 -6.66 -9.60
N PHE A 61 3.14 -6.62 -10.43
CA PHE A 61 1.85 -6.04 -10.04
C PHE A 61 0.97 -7.16 -9.48
N THR A 62 0.44 -6.97 -8.27
CA THR A 62 -0.37 -8.00 -7.59
C THR A 62 -1.67 -7.41 -7.07
N GLY A 63 -2.78 -8.13 -7.24
CA GLY A 63 -4.08 -7.67 -6.79
C GLY A 63 -5.22 -8.06 -7.72
N ALA A 64 -6.21 -8.75 -7.17
CA ALA A 64 -7.51 -8.97 -7.77
C ALA A 64 -8.38 -7.70 -7.64
N THR A 65 -9.60 -7.79 -8.12
CA THR A 65 -10.59 -6.73 -7.91
C THR A 65 -11.17 -6.80 -6.50
N SER A 66 -11.46 -5.63 -5.91
CA SER A 66 -12.12 -5.48 -4.62
C SER A 66 -13.44 -4.72 -4.77
N ALA A 67 -14.29 -4.73 -3.74
CA ALA A 67 -15.52 -3.93 -3.74
C ALA A 67 -15.25 -2.43 -3.97
N THR A 68 -14.05 -1.96 -3.61
CA THR A 68 -13.60 -0.57 -3.82
C THR A 68 -13.07 -0.28 -5.22
N THR A 69 -12.74 -1.31 -6.00
CA THR A 69 -12.10 -1.15 -7.31
C THR A 69 -12.89 -1.74 -8.46
N ILE A 70 -13.95 -2.52 -8.22
CA ILE A 70 -14.70 -3.20 -9.28
C ILE A 70 -15.22 -2.28 -10.39
N ASP A 71 -15.68 -1.08 -10.04
CA ASP A 71 -16.18 -0.12 -11.03
C ASP A 71 -15.04 0.55 -11.81
N ARG A 72 -13.87 0.73 -11.19
CA ARG A 72 -12.71 1.42 -11.78
C ARG A 72 -11.79 0.47 -12.56
N PHE A 73 -11.59 -0.73 -12.02
CA PHE A 73 -10.64 -1.74 -12.45
C PHE A 73 -11.35 -3.09 -12.65
N PRO A 74 -12.29 -3.19 -13.61
CA PRO A 74 -13.12 -4.38 -13.78
C PRO A 74 -12.32 -5.65 -14.12
N ARG A 75 -11.09 -5.50 -14.64
CA ARG A 75 -10.17 -6.60 -14.97
C ARG A 75 -9.23 -7.00 -13.82
N GLY A 76 -9.26 -6.27 -12.69
CA GLY A 76 -8.38 -6.49 -11.54
C GLY A 76 -7.28 -5.43 -11.41
N GLU A 77 -6.89 -5.15 -10.17
CA GLU A 77 -5.93 -4.10 -9.82
C GLU A 77 -4.57 -4.30 -10.50
N ALA A 78 -4.04 -5.53 -10.51
CA ALA A 78 -2.76 -5.85 -11.14
C ALA A 78 -2.75 -5.65 -12.65
N VAL A 79 -3.87 -5.98 -13.32
CA VAL A 79 -3.99 -5.85 -14.78
C VAL A 79 -4.01 -4.37 -15.17
N GLU A 80 -4.77 -3.55 -14.45
CA GLU A 80 -4.83 -2.11 -14.72
C GLU A 80 -3.49 -1.42 -14.41
N PHE A 81 -2.79 -1.84 -13.36
CA PHE A 81 -1.46 -1.33 -13.06
C PHE A 81 -0.44 -1.67 -14.16
N ARG A 82 -0.50 -2.89 -14.73
CA ARG A 82 0.33 -3.26 -15.89
C ARG A 82 0.07 -2.34 -17.07
N GLU A 83 -1.18 -2.17 -17.49
CA GLU A 83 -1.50 -1.33 -18.66
C GLU A 83 -1.01 0.10 -18.48
N HIS A 84 -1.19 0.65 -17.27
CA HIS A 84 -0.70 1.98 -16.93
C HIS A 84 0.84 2.06 -17.00
N ALA A 85 1.56 1.07 -16.45
CA ALA A 85 3.02 1.04 -16.50
C ALA A 85 3.58 0.87 -17.91
N LEU A 86 2.93 0.05 -18.76
CA LEU A 86 3.27 -0.08 -20.19
C LEU A 86 3.10 1.26 -20.92
N ALA A 87 1.99 1.96 -20.68
CA ALA A 87 1.76 3.29 -21.26
C ALA A 87 2.81 4.32 -20.81
N LEU A 88 3.38 4.14 -19.61
CA LEU A 88 4.50 4.94 -19.11
C LEU A 88 5.85 4.46 -19.64
N GLY A 89 5.93 3.37 -20.41
CA GLY A 89 7.15 2.91 -21.07
C GLY A 89 8.00 1.92 -20.25
N VAL A 90 7.42 1.27 -19.23
CA VAL A 90 8.03 0.08 -18.64
C VAL A 90 7.94 -1.07 -19.67
N PRO A 91 9.03 -1.78 -20.00
CA PRO A 91 8.98 -2.91 -20.92
C PRO A 91 8.13 -4.06 -20.36
N ASP A 92 7.39 -4.74 -21.23
CA ASP A 92 6.50 -5.83 -20.82
C ASP A 92 7.28 -7.01 -20.22
N GLU A 93 8.47 -7.29 -20.73
CA GLU A 93 9.35 -8.35 -20.23
C GLU A 93 9.85 -8.13 -18.80
N ALA A 94 9.76 -6.91 -18.28
CA ALA A 94 10.11 -6.56 -16.91
C ALA A 94 8.93 -6.69 -15.94
N ILE A 95 7.71 -6.90 -16.44
CA ILE A 95 6.48 -6.92 -15.65
C ILE A 95 5.97 -8.36 -15.48
N LEU A 96 5.64 -8.72 -14.24
CA LEU A 96 4.87 -9.90 -13.89
C LEU A 96 3.50 -9.46 -13.35
N VAL A 97 2.44 -10.17 -13.71
CA VAL A 97 1.06 -9.87 -13.27
C VAL A 97 0.50 -11.00 -12.44
N GLU A 98 0.17 -10.70 -11.20
CA GLU A 98 -0.47 -11.59 -10.23
C GLU A 98 -1.91 -11.11 -9.97
N PRO A 99 -2.94 -11.70 -10.59
CA PRO A 99 -4.29 -11.12 -10.55
C PRO A 99 -5.19 -11.68 -9.44
N ARG A 100 -4.67 -12.47 -8.48
CA ARG A 100 -5.52 -13.26 -7.57
C ARG A 100 -5.55 -12.75 -6.14
N ALA A 101 -4.54 -12.01 -5.70
CA ALA A 101 -4.46 -11.59 -4.30
C ALA A 101 -5.60 -10.64 -3.92
N VAL A 102 -6.29 -10.93 -2.81
CA VAL A 102 -7.39 -10.09 -2.27
C VAL A 102 -7.03 -9.42 -0.94
N ASN A 103 -5.79 -9.57 -0.48
CA ASN A 103 -5.27 -8.90 0.71
C ASN A 103 -3.73 -8.82 0.66
N THR A 104 -3.15 -8.01 1.54
CA THR A 104 -1.70 -7.79 1.58
C THR A 104 -0.88 -9.05 1.85
N GLY A 105 -1.40 -10.01 2.62
CA GLY A 105 -0.71 -11.29 2.83
C GLY A 105 -0.59 -12.08 1.53
N GLN A 106 -1.68 -12.17 0.76
CA GLN A 106 -1.66 -12.82 -0.54
C GLN A 106 -0.83 -12.05 -1.57
N ASN A 107 -0.83 -10.70 -1.52
CA ASN A 107 0.03 -9.90 -2.38
C ASN A 107 1.49 -10.33 -2.23
N ILE A 108 1.97 -10.48 -0.99
CA ILE A 108 3.34 -10.92 -0.72
C ILE A 108 3.55 -12.39 -1.10
N GLU A 109 2.67 -13.30 -0.65
CA GLU A 109 2.78 -14.74 -0.90
C GLU A 109 2.83 -15.07 -2.40
N PHE A 110 1.88 -14.54 -3.17
CA PHE A 110 1.77 -14.86 -4.59
C PHE A 110 2.86 -14.17 -5.41
N SER A 111 3.25 -12.95 -5.05
CA SER A 111 4.35 -12.24 -5.73
C SER A 111 5.68 -12.92 -5.50
N ARG A 112 5.94 -13.39 -4.27
CA ARG A 112 7.13 -14.20 -3.95
C ARG A 112 7.18 -15.45 -4.82
N ALA A 113 6.08 -16.21 -4.91
CA ALA A 113 6.02 -17.42 -5.72
C ALA A 113 6.31 -17.15 -7.21
N MET A 114 5.77 -16.06 -7.78
CA MET A 114 6.05 -15.68 -9.18
C MET A 114 7.51 -15.29 -9.41
N LEU A 115 8.14 -14.59 -8.46
CA LEU A 115 9.55 -14.21 -8.56
C LEU A 115 10.48 -15.41 -8.45
N GLU A 116 10.15 -16.38 -7.57
CA GLU A 116 10.87 -17.64 -7.44
C GLU A 116 10.74 -18.49 -8.73
N GLU A 117 9.53 -18.61 -9.28
CA GLU A 117 9.28 -19.30 -10.56
C GLU A 117 10.05 -18.68 -11.73
N ARG A 118 10.17 -17.34 -11.73
CA ARG A 118 10.94 -16.60 -12.75
C ARG A 118 12.45 -16.81 -12.62
N GLY A 119 12.93 -17.36 -11.50
CA GLY A 119 14.34 -17.62 -11.23
C GLY A 119 15.12 -16.38 -10.78
N VAL A 120 14.45 -15.41 -10.14
CA VAL A 120 15.11 -14.20 -9.62
C VAL A 120 15.90 -14.56 -8.36
N ASP A 121 17.14 -14.07 -8.24
CA ASP A 121 17.92 -14.18 -7.00
C ASP A 121 17.45 -13.14 -5.97
N LEU A 122 16.57 -13.57 -5.07
CA LEU A 122 15.83 -12.70 -4.16
C LEU A 122 16.56 -12.50 -2.83
N SER A 123 17.50 -11.55 -2.82
CA SER A 123 18.13 -11.05 -1.59
C SER A 123 17.42 -9.83 -1.02
N SER A 124 16.72 -9.05 -1.88
CA SER A 124 15.99 -7.86 -1.46
C SER A 124 14.77 -7.56 -2.33
N VAL A 125 13.75 -6.97 -1.74
CA VAL A 125 12.53 -6.54 -2.43
C VAL A 125 12.12 -5.13 -2.07
N MET A 126 11.57 -4.41 -3.03
CA MET A 126 10.91 -3.13 -2.81
C MET A 126 9.40 -3.30 -2.81
N LEU A 127 8.74 -2.97 -1.71
CA LEU A 127 7.29 -2.93 -1.61
C LEU A 127 6.80 -1.53 -1.95
N ILE A 128 6.06 -1.41 -3.04
CA ILE A 128 5.49 -0.16 -3.53
C ILE A 128 3.99 -0.18 -3.22
N SER A 129 3.52 0.75 -2.40
CA SER A 129 2.14 0.79 -1.93
C SER A 129 1.58 2.21 -1.91
N MET A 130 0.29 2.35 -1.57
CA MET A 130 -0.26 3.65 -1.16
C MET A 130 0.56 4.21 0.01
N PRO A 131 0.70 5.54 0.15
CA PRO A 131 1.57 6.13 1.17
C PRO A 131 1.23 5.69 2.60
N TYR A 132 -0.05 5.63 2.94
CA TYR A 132 -0.52 5.19 4.26
C TYR A 132 -0.55 3.66 4.45
N MET A 133 0.03 2.86 3.54
CA MET A 133 0.07 1.39 3.66
C MET A 133 1.47 0.83 3.95
N GLN A 134 2.54 1.65 3.83
CA GLN A 134 3.93 1.15 3.91
C GLN A 134 4.20 0.30 5.14
N ARG A 135 3.85 0.80 6.34
CA ARG A 135 4.08 0.09 7.61
C ARG A 135 3.38 -1.27 7.67
N ARG A 136 2.14 -1.37 7.16
CA ARG A 136 1.38 -2.63 7.14
C ARG A 136 1.94 -3.61 6.11
N ALA A 137 2.32 -3.13 4.93
CA ALA A 137 2.97 -3.93 3.91
C ALA A 137 4.30 -4.51 4.42
N PHE A 138 5.12 -3.68 5.05
CA PHE A 138 6.36 -4.10 5.71
C PHE A 138 6.10 -5.15 6.79
N ALA A 139 5.15 -4.89 7.70
CA ALA A 139 4.85 -5.80 8.81
C ALA A 139 4.40 -7.19 8.31
N THR A 140 3.63 -7.21 7.22
CA THR A 140 3.16 -8.45 6.59
C THR A 140 4.32 -9.17 5.91
N CYS A 141 5.14 -8.46 5.14
CA CYS A 141 6.27 -9.03 4.43
C CYS A 141 7.31 -9.62 5.39
N ARG A 142 7.71 -8.89 6.44
CA ARG A 142 8.65 -9.40 7.45
C ARG A 142 8.14 -10.65 8.17
N LYS A 143 6.82 -10.80 8.30
CA LYS A 143 6.21 -11.99 8.92
C LYS A 143 6.27 -13.21 8.00
N GLN A 144 5.95 -13.04 6.72
CA GLN A 144 5.85 -14.14 5.75
C GLN A 144 7.16 -14.46 5.02
N TRP A 145 8.05 -13.48 4.95
CA TRP A 145 9.33 -13.54 4.24
C TRP A 145 10.44 -12.93 5.11
N PRO A 146 10.82 -13.60 6.21
CA PRO A 146 11.76 -13.03 7.19
C PRO A 146 13.20 -12.88 6.66
N ASP A 147 13.57 -13.64 5.64
CA ASP A 147 14.95 -13.69 5.13
C ASP A 147 15.25 -12.66 4.04
N VAL A 148 14.24 -11.96 3.50
CA VAL A 148 14.44 -10.93 2.48
C VAL A 148 14.67 -9.56 3.11
N ASP A 149 15.60 -8.80 2.55
CA ASP A 149 15.75 -7.39 2.90
C ASP A 149 14.67 -6.54 2.21
N VAL A 150 13.98 -5.68 2.95
CA VAL A 150 12.76 -5.00 2.50
C VAL A 150 12.95 -3.49 2.48
N VAL A 151 12.75 -2.89 1.31
CA VAL A 151 12.64 -1.43 1.13
C VAL A 151 11.18 -1.08 0.89
N CYS A 152 10.63 -0.10 1.60
CA CYS A 152 9.28 0.39 1.36
C CYS A 152 9.35 1.70 0.58
N ALA A 153 8.49 1.84 -0.41
CA ALA A 153 8.37 3.03 -1.22
C ALA A 153 6.89 3.37 -1.46
N SER A 154 6.61 4.66 -1.57
CA SER A 154 5.36 5.19 -2.09
C SER A 154 5.65 6.52 -2.76
N GLU A 155 4.68 7.02 -3.52
CA GLU A 155 4.79 8.35 -4.12
C GLU A 155 5.18 9.41 -3.08
N PRO A 156 6.17 10.28 -3.36
CA PRO A 156 6.58 11.35 -2.45
C PRO A 156 5.60 12.53 -2.54
N VAL A 157 4.42 12.35 -1.94
CA VAL A 157 3.28 13.27 -2.02
C VAL A 157 2.87 13.74 -0.62
N THR A 158 2.37 14.97 -0.51
CA THR A 158 1.81 15.47 0.75
C THR A 158 0.42 14.86 0.98
N LEU A 159 -0.05 14.81 2.24
CA LEU A 159 -1.41 14.36 2.55
C LEU A 159 -2.48 15.18 1.78
N ALA A 160 -2.29 16.49 1.71
CA ALA A 160 -3.24 17.39 1.04
C ALA A 160 -3.32 17.11 -0.46
N ASP A 161 -2.17 16.99 -1.12
CA ASP A 161 -2.11 16.69 -2.56
C ASP A 161 -2.63 15.27 -2.86
N TYR A 162 -2.33 14.30 -1.99
CA TYR A 162 -2.83 12.95 -2.12
C TYR A 162 -4.36 12.91 -2.09
N ILE A 163 -4.96 13.55 -1.10
CA ILE A 163 -6.42 13.62 -0.97
C ILE A 163 -7.05 14.36 -2.15
N ALA A 164 -6.44 15.46 -2.59
CA ALA A 164 -6.91 16.19 -3.76
C ALA A 164 -6.85 15.32 -5.03
N GLY A 165 -5.80 14.50 -5.18
CA GLY A 165 -5.61 13.58 -6.30
C GLY A 165 -6.61 12.41 -6.31
N ILE A 166 -6.94 11.86 -5.13
CA ILE A 166 -7.98 10.82 -5.01
C ILE A 166 -9.39 11.40 -5.22
N GLY A 167 -9.62 12.64 -4.77
CA GLY A 167 -10.90 13.36 -4.97
C GLY A 167 -12.02 12.96 -4.02
N ASP A 168 -11.74 12.10 -3.04
CA ASP A 168 -12.70 11.69 -2.00
C ASP A 168 -12.02 11.70 -0.61
N PRO A 169 -12.08 12.83 0.12
CA PRO A 169 -11.44 12.95 1.42
C PRO A 169 -12.05 12.02 2.47
N HIS A 170 -13.36 11.80 2.44
CA HIS A 170 -14.03 10.93 3.41
C HIS A 170 -13.58 9.48 3.27
N LYS A 171 -13.63 8.96 2.04
CA LYS A 171 -13.15 7.61 1.74
C LYS A 171 -11.66 7.46 2.08
N THR A 172 -10.84 8.45 1.73
CA THR A 172 -9.40 8.38 2.00
C THR A 172 -9.11 8.32 3.51
N ILE A 173 -9.82 9.11 4.32
CA ILE A 173 -9.65 9.07 5.78
C ILE A 173 -10.15 7.73 6.34
N ASP A 174 -11.29 7.23 5.88
CA ASP A 174 -11.79 5.92 6.30
C ASP A 174 -10.76 4.81 6.00
N GLU A 175 -10.19 4.78 4.80
CA GLU A 175 -9.17 3.80 4.41
C GLU A 175 -7.91 3.91 5.28
N LEU A 176 -7.43 5.13 5.54
CA LEU A 176 -6.27 5.39 6.40
C LEU A 176 -6.51 4.96 7.85
N VAL A 177 -7.69 5.25 8.42
CA VAL A 177 -8.07 4.83 9.78
C VAL A 177 -8.19 3.30 9.86
N GLY A 178 -8.77 2.69 8.83
CA GLY A 178 -8.83 1.23 8.71
C GLY A 178 -7.45 0.59 8.57
N ASP A 179 -6.55 1.17 7.79
CA ASP A 179 -5.18 0.68 7.63
C ASP A 179 -4.43 0.69 8.97
N LEU A 180 -4.53 1.79 9.70
CA LEU A 180 -3.94 1.93 11.03
C LEU A 180 -4.46 0.85 11.98
N GLN A 181 -5.77 0.59 12.04
CA GLN A 181 -6.34 -0.44 12.92
C GLN A 181 -5.73 -1.83 12.69
N ARG A 182 -5.44 -2.14 11.43
CA ARG A 182 -4.86 -3.43 11.05
C ARG A 182 -3.44 -3.61 11.59
N ILE A 183 -2.71 -2.53 11.91
CA ILE A 183 -1.34 -2.62 12.47
C ILE A 183 -1.31 -3.45 13.75
N TRP A 184 -2.20 -3.21 14.71
CA TRP A 184 -2.24 -3.99 15.96
C TRP A 184 -3.20 -5.18 15.89
N ARG A 185 -4.33 -5.06 15.20
CA ARG A 185 -5.32 -6.15 15.13
C ARG A 185 -4.77 -7.37 14.39
N HIS A 186 -4.06 -7.16 13.28
CA HIS A 186 -3.46 -8.28 12.53
C HIS A 186 -2.29 -8.90 13.29
N ALA A 187 -1.48 -8.10 13.99
CA ALA A 187 -0.41 -8.60 14.83
C ALA A 187 -0.94 -9.49 15.97
N ALA A 188 -2.04 -9.07 16.63
CA ALA A 188 -2.67 -9.82 17.71
C ALA A 188 -3.18 -11.22 17.31
N VAL A 189 -3.49 -11.43 16.02
CA VAL A 189 -3.90 -12.74 15.48
C VAL A 189 -2.78 -13.43 14.69
N GLY A 190 -1.55 -12.90 14.73
CA GLY A 190 -0.36 -13.51 14.16
C GLY A 190 -0.18 -13.34 12.66
N PHE A 191 -0.91 -12.44 12.00
CA PHE A 191 -0.80 -12.20 10.55
C PHE A 191 0.36 -11.27 10.17
N THR A 192 0.81 -10.39 11.07
CA THR A 192 1.95 -9.49 10.85
C THR A 192 2.92 -9.55 12.02
N ILE A 193 4.11 -8.97 11.86
CA ILE A 193 4.91 -8.61 13.05
C ILE A 193 4.25 -7.46 13.81
N GLU A 194 4.66 -7.28 15.06
CA GLU A 194 4.15 -6.22 15.93
C GLU A 194 4.86 -4.89 15.66
N PHE A 195 4.08 -3.80 15.72
CA PHE A 195 4.58 -2.44 15.85
C PHE A 195 3.94 -1.81 17.08
N GLU A 196 4.72 -1.05 17.84
CA GLU A 196 4.16 -0.14 18.83
C GLU A 196 3.40 0.97 18.10
N VAL A 197 2.15 1.22 18.51
CA VAL A 197 1.39 2.39 18.07
C VAL A 197 1.48 3.45 19.17
N PRO A 198 2.22 4.56 18.95
CA PRO A 198 2.42 5.56 19.99
C PRO A 198 1.10 6.17 20.47
N SER A 199 1.04 6.57 21.75
CA SER A 199 -0.17 7.16 22.34
C SER A 199 -0.76 8.35 21.54
N PRO A 200 0.04 9.27 20.96
CA PRO A 200 -0.50 10.33 20.11
C PRO A 200 -1.24 9.81 18.86
N VAL A 201 -0.74 8.71 18.27
CA VAL A 201 -1.33 8.07 17.09
C VAL A 201 -2.63 7.35 17.47
N MET A 202 -2.62 6.62 18.59
CA MET A 202 -3.85 6.00 19.12
C MET A 202 -4.92 7.05 19.47
N ALA A 203 -4.53 8.16 20.10
CA ALA A 203 -5.48 9.22 20.44
C ALA A 203 -6.07 9.90 19.19
N ALA A 204 -5.28 10.07 18.13
CA ALA A 204 -5.76 10.55 16.84
C ALA A 204 -6.73 9.56 16.18
N TYR A 205 -6.42 8.26 16.23
CA TYR A 205 -7.31 7.19 15.79
C TYR A 205 -8.66 7.23 16.52
N ASP A 206 -8.64 7.26 17.85
CA ASP A 206 -9.87 7.27 18.67
C ASP A 206 -10.75 8.48 18.34
N ARG A 207 -10.17 9.68 18.20
CA ARG A 207 -10.91 10.89 17.81
C ARG A 207 -11.53 10.79 16.40
N LEU A 208 -10.85 10.16 15.45
CA LEU A 208 -11.38 9.96 14.10
C LEU A 208 -12.51 8.91 14.08
N VAL A 209 -12.39 7.86 14.89
CA VAL A 209 -13.45 6.87 15.10
C VAL A 209 -14.68 7.52 15.74
N ASP A 210 -14.50 8.33 16.79
CA ASP A 210 -15.57 9.09 17.44
C ASP A 210 -16.23 10.11 16.49
N ALA A 211 -15.45 10.68 15.56
CA ALA A 211 -15.95 11.53 14.49
C ALA A 211 -16.68 10.75 13.38
N GLY A 212 -16.71 9.42 13.43
CA GLY A 212 -17.44 8.53 12.53
C GLY A 212 -16.64 8.00 11.34
N PHE A 213 -15.30 8.10 11.32
CA PHE A 213 -14.47 7.50 10.26
C PHE A 213 -14.30 5.99 10.51
N VAL A 214 -15.38 5.22 10.28
CA VAL A 214 -15.46 3.82 10.72
C VAL A 214 -15.72 2.82 9.60
N SER A 215 -15.90 3.26 8.35
CA SER A 215 -16.41 2.39 7.27
C SER A 215 -15.44 1.28 6.85
N LYS A 216 -14.17 1.38 7.26
CA LYS A 216 -13.08 0.44 6.92
C LYS A 216 -12.48 -0.28 8.13
N LEU A 217 -13.06 -0.08 9.31
CA LEU A 217 -12.66 -0.82 10.50
C LEU A 217 -13.02 -2.30 10.35
N LEU A 218 -12.17 -3.15 10.91
CA LEU A 218 -12.47 -4.53 11.18
C LEU A 218 -13.52 -4.62 12.30
N SER A 219 -14.45 -5.55 12.16
CA SER A 219 -15.41 -5.93 13.21
C SER A 219 -14.75 -6.67 14.38
#